data_AF-A0A0M2CZX0-F1
#
_entry.id   AF-A0A0M2CZX0-F1
#
_cell.length_a   1.000
_cell.length_b   1.000
_cell.length_c   1.000
_cell.angle_alpha   90.00
_cell.angle_beta   90.00
_cell.angle_gamma   90.00
#
_symmetry.space_group_name_H-M   'P 1'
#
loop_
_entity.id
_entity.type
_entity.pdbx_description
1 polymer ?
#
loop_
_entity_poly.entity_id
_entity_poly.type
_entity_poly.pdbx_seq_one_letter_code
_entity_poly.pdbx_strand_id
1 'polypeptide(L)'
;MIGIPKGPTPEDARGCARLAVRNCLASLAHHLGGLDRVERVVSMTGYVAAVPEFTAHPAVLDGASDELLAAFGESGRPSRAAVGVTSLPDGAVVEVSLVILLQP
;
A
#
# COMPACT_ATOMS: atom_id res chain seq x y z
N MET A 1 -15.92 13.65 5.83
CA MET A 1 -15.05 12.98 4.85
C MET A 1 -13.78 13.78 4.77
N ILE A 2 -12.61 13.15 4.78
CA ILE A 2 -11.42 13.76 4.15
C ILE A 2 -11.72 13.74 2.65
N GLY A 3 -12.66 14.58 2.26
CA GLY A 3 -12.89 14.94 0.88
C GLY A 3 -11.63 15.68 0.49
N ILE A 4 -11.08 15.30 -0.65
CA ILE A 4 -10.08 16.08 -1.34
C ILE A 4 -10.88 17.14 -2.11
N PRO A 5 -11.12 18.37 -1.60
CA PRO A 5 -11.63 19.45 -2.44
C PRO A 5 -10.54 19.96 -3.42
N LYS A 6 -9.35 19.34 -3.43
CA LYS A 6 -7.99 19.88 -3.11
C LYS A 6 -7.43 19.22 -1.84
N GLY A 7 -7.44 17.90 -1.79
CA GLY A 7 -6.95 17.12 -0.65
C GLY A 7 -5.44 17.01 -0.58
N PRO A 8 -4.89 16.09 0.24
CA PRO A 8 -3.46 15.83 0.30
C PRO A 8 -2.89 15.78 -1.12
N THR A 9 -1.77 16.47 -1.32
CA THR A 9 -1.06 16.39 -2.58
C THR A 9 -0.73 14.92 -2.89
N PRO A 10 -0.46 14.53 -4.15
CA PRO A 10 0.01 13.18 -4.43
C PRO A 10 1.17 12.74 -3.54
N GLU A 11 2.00 13.68 -3.08
CA GLU A 11 3.10 13.47 -2.13
C GLU A 11 2.62 13.13 -0.71
N ASP A 12 1.61 13.84 -0.19
CA ASP A 12 1.01 13.53 1.12
C ASP A 12 0.31 12.16 1.10
N ALA A 13 -0.42 11.86 0.02
CA ALA A 13 -1.09 10.56 -0.15
C ALA A 13 -0.09 9.40 -0.28
N ARG A 14 1.10 9.67 -0.86
CA ARG A 14 2.22 8.70 -0.90
C ARG A 14 2.68 8.33 0.51
N GLY A 15 2.68 9.28 1.43
CA GLY A 15 2.94 9.03 2.86
C GLY A 15 1.90 8.09 3.49
N CYS A 16 0.62 8.26 3.16
CA CYS A 16 -0.44 7.35 3.59
C CYS A 16 -0.23 5.93 3.04
N ALA A 17 0.20 5.78 1.78
CA ALA A 17 0.50 4.47 1.20
C ALA A 17 1.68 3.78 1.90
N ARG A 18 2.75 4.53 2.25
CA ARG A 18 3.86 4.01 3.07
C ARG A 18 3.36 3.49 4.41
N LEU A 19 2.52 4.26 5.10
CA LEU A 19 1.95 3.86 6.39
C LEU A 19 1.07 2.61 6.26
N ALA A 20 0.18 2.58 5.26
CA ALA A 20 -0.71 1.44 5.01
C ALA A 20 0.07 0.14 4.81
N VAL A 21 1.11 0.15 3.96
CA VAL A 21 1.90 -1.06 3.72
C VAL A 21 2.75 -1.46 4.94
N ARG A 22 3.27 -0.48 5.70
CA ARG A 22 3.98 -0.77 6.97
C ARG A 22 3.07 -1.44 7.99
N ASN A 23 1.79 -1.08 8.04
CA ASN A 23 0.82 -1.77 8.90
C ASN A 23 0.62 -3.23 8.46
N CYS A 24 0.58 -3.51 7.15
CA CYS A 24 0.55 -4.88 6.65
C CYS A 24 1.80 -5.66 7.08
N LEU A 25 3.00 -5.07 6.92
CA LEU A 25 4.26 -5.70 7.32
C LEU A 25 4.36 -5.92 8.83
N ALA A 26 3.90 -4.97 9.64
CA ALA A 26 3.86 -5.12 11.09
C ALA A 26 2.91 -6.24 11.52
N SER A 27 1.73 -6.34 10.90
CA SER A 27 0.80 -7.44 11.14
C SER A 27 1.40 -8.79 10.73
N LEU A 28 2.05 -8.85 9.57
CA LEU A 28 2.73 -10.06 9.10
C LEU A 28 3.86 -10.47 10.04
N ALA A 29 4.72 -9.53 10.45
CA ALA A 29 5.81 -9.77 11.37
C ALA A 29 5.31 -10.29 12.73
N HIS A 30 4.20 -9.73 13.22
CA HIS A 30 3.56 -10.18 14.46
C HIS A 30 3.12 -11.65 14.36
N HIS A 31 2.51 -12.05 13.25
CA HIS A 31 2.03 -13.43 13.06
C HIS A 31 3.16 -14.43 12.79
N LEU A 32 4.24 -14.01 12.15
CA LEU A 32 5.36 -14.88 11.76
C LEU A 32 6.53 -14.89 12.76
N GLY A 33 6.53 -13.98 13.75
CA GLY A 33 7.65 -13.80 14.67
C GLY A 33 8.84 -13.06 14.03
N GLY A 34 8.62 -12.32 12.95
CA GLY A 34 9.63 -11.70 12.11
C GLY A 34 9.26 -11.75 10.64
N LEU A 35 10.11 -11.25 9.75
CA LEU A 35 9.86 -11.25 8.30
C LEU A 35 10.79 -12.20 7.52
N ASP A 36 11.67 -12.94 8.21
CA ASP A 36 12.69 -13.79 7.58
C ASP A 36 12.12 -14.93 6.73
N ARG A 37 10.88 -15.34 7.01
CA ARG A 37 10.17 -16.39 6.26
C ARG A 37 9.49 -15.88 4.98
N VAL A 38 9.52 -14.57 4.73
CA VAL A 38 8.94 -13.99 3.50
C VAL A 38 9.87 -14.29 2.33
N GLU A 39 9.39 -15.08 1.38
CA GLU A 39 10.14 -15.37 0.15
C GLU A 39 9.92 -14.29 -0.91
N ARG A 40 8.66 -13.85 -1.10
CA ARG A 40 8.27 -12.90 -2.14
C ARG A 40 6.96 -12.20 -1.82
N VAL A 41 6.86 -10.92 -2.17
CA VAL A 41 5.58 -10.22 -2.29
C VAL A 41 5.00 -10.52 -3.68
N VAL A 42 3.96 -11.35 -3.74
CA VAL A 42 3.39 -11.84 -5.00
C VAL A 42 2.55 -10.76 -5.68
N SER A 43 1.64 -10.17 -4.91
CA SER A 43 0.80 -9.09 -5.41
C SER A 43 0.45 -8.06 -4.33
N MET A 44 0.18 -6.85 -4.81
CA MET A 44 -0.31 -5.74 -3.99
C MET A 44 -1.50 -5.08 -4.69
N THR A 45 -2.62 -4.98 -3.99
CA THR A 45 -3.73 -4.12 -4.41
C THR A 45 -3.80 -2.94 -3.47
N GLY A 46 -3.79 -1.73 -4.03
CA GLY A 46 -4.00 -0.53 -3.26
C GLY A 46 -5.24 0.22 -3.69
N TYR A 47 -6.03 0.61 -2.71
CA TYR A 47 -7.25 1.39 -2.86
C TYR A 47 -6.98 2.80 -2.35
N VAL A 48 -7.31 3.80 -3.15
CA VAL A 48 -7.06 5.20 -2.84
C VAL A 48 -8.40 5.94 -2.84
N ALA A 49 -8.76 6.51 -1.70
CA ALA A 49 -9.95 7.35 -1.61
C ALA A 49 -9.72 8.63 -2.43
N ALA A 50 -10.49 8.80 -3.50
CA ALA A 50 -10.26 9.86 -4.48
C ALA A 50 -11.55 10.33 -5.14
N VAL A 51 -11.53 11.57 -5.64
CA VAL A 51 -12.57 12.11 -6.52
C VAL A 51 -12.47 11.45 -7.91
N PRO A 52 -13.57 11.35 -8.68
CA PRO A 52 -13.58 10.68 -9.98
C PRO A 52 -12.55 11.19 -10.99
N GLU A 53 -12.15 12.47 -10.90
CA GLU A 53 -11.21 13.11 -11.82
C GLU A 53 -9.74 12.83 -11.49
N PHE A 54 -9.46 12.30 -10.30
CA PHE A 54 -8.10 11.98 -9.90
C PHE A 54 -7.65 10.69 -10.58
N THR A 55 -6.47 10.70 -11.20
CA THR A 55 -5.94 9.56 -11.97
C THR A 55 -4.55 9.11 -11.54
N ALA A 56 -3.89 9.86 -10.65
CA ALA A 56 -2.51 9.60 -10.21
C ALA A 56 -2.40 8.53 -9.10
N HIS A 57 -3.33 7.58 -9.01
CA HIS A 57 -3.31 6.48 -8.06
C HIS A 57 -2.01 5.66 -8.08
N PRO A 58 -1.40 5.35 -9.25
CA PRO A 58 -0.13 4.63 -9.28
C PRO A 58 1.00 5.38 -8.56
N ALA A 59 1.07 6.71 -8.70
CA ALA A 59 2.09 7.54 -8.05
C ALA A 59 1.93 7.56 -6.52
N VAL A 60 0.70 7.50 -6.03
CA VAL A 60 0.39 7.33 -4.60
C VAL A 60 0.93 5.98 -4.11
N LEU A 61 0.62 4.89 -4.83
CA LEU A 61 1.07 3.54 -4.44
C LEU A 61 2.56 3.29 -4.63
N ASP A 62 3.29 4.15 -5.35
CA ASP A 62 4.76 4.08 -5.37
C ASP A 62 5.33 4.24 -3.95
N GLY A 63 4.63 4.96 -3.06
CA GLY A 63 5.00 5.00 -1.65
C GLY A 63 5.01 3.61 -1.00
N ALA A 64 4.00 2.79 -1.26
CA ALA A 64 3.95 1.42 -0.75
C ALA A 64 5.00 0.52 -1.42
N SER A 65 5.16 0.64 -2.74
CA SER A 65 6.17 -0.12 -3.49
C SER A 65 7.60 0.15 -3.01
N ASP A 66 7.94 1.41 -2.72
CA ASP A 66 9.26 1.78 -2.18
C ASP A 66 9.57 1.06 -0.86
N GLU A 67 8.60 0.96 0.05
CA GLU A 67 8.79 0.30 1.36
C GLU A 67 8.98 -1.22 1.21
N LEU A 68 8.23 -1.84 0.30
CA LEU A 68 8.38 -3.28 0.02
C LEU A 68 9.74 -3.60 -0.61
N LEU A 69 10.19 -2.76 -1.55
CA LEU A 69 11.52 -2.87 -2.15
C LEU A 69 12.63 -2.61 -1.12
N ALA A 70 12.45 -1.64 -0.23
CA ALA A 70 13.40 -1.38 0.85
C ALA A 70 13.49 -2.55 1.83
N ALA A 71 12.38 -3.22 2.11
CA ALA A 71 12.34 -4.36 3.03
C ALA A 71 12.88 -5.66 2.43
N PHE A 72 12.59 -5.94 1.16
CA PHE A 72 12.81 -7.26 0.56
C PHE A 72 13.62 -7.25 -0.75
N GLY A 73 14.14 -6.10 -1.18
CA GLY A 73 14.83 -5.95 -2.46
C GLY A 73 13.91 -6.33 -3.63
N GLU A 74 14.46 -7.01 -4.64
CA GLU A 74 13.67 -7.44 -5.81
C GLU A 74 12.58 -8.46 -5.48
N SER A 75 12.72 -9.24 -4.40
CA SER A 75 11.63 -10.11 -3.90
C SER A 75 10.45 -9.30 -3.35
N GLY A 76 10.65 -8.02 -3.08
CA GLY A 76 9.61 -7.08 -2.66
C GLY A 76 8.80 -6.49 -3.80
N ARG A 77 9.20 -6.67 -5.07
CA ARG A 77 8.52 -6.08 -6.23
C ARG A 77 7.26 -6.87 -6.58
N PRO A 78 6.05 -6.34 -6.30
CA PRO A 78 4.83 -7.08 -6.54
C PRO A 78 4.29 -6.83 -7.95
N SER A 79 3.51 -7.79 -8.47
CA SER A 79 2.45 -7.40 -9.41
C SER A 79 1.47 -6.48 -8.68
N ARG A 80 0.97 -5.40 -9.32
CA ARG A 80 0.10 -4.46 -8.59
C ARG A 80 -1.08 -3.91 -9.36
N ALA A 81 -2.13 -3.58 -8.61
CA ALA A 81 -3.28 -2.81 -9.05
C ALA A 81 -3.45 -1.56 -8.17
N ALA A 82 -3.77 -0.42 -8.81
CA ALA A 82 -4.07 0.84 -8.14
C ALA A 82 -5.49 1.27 -8.49
N VAL A 83 -6.37 1.33 -7.51
CA VAL A 83 -7.81 1.54 -7.72
C VAL A 83 -8.29 2.77 -6.97
N GLY A 84 -8.94 3.69 -7.69
CA GLY A 84 -9.67 4.80 -7.08
C GLY A 84 -11.00 4.32 -6.51
N VAL A 85 -11.29 4.70 -5.27
CA VAL A 85 -12.56 4.39 -4.59
C VAL A 85 -13.18 5.65 -4.00
N THR A 86 -14.50 5.67 -3.84
CA THR A 86 -15.22 6.85 -3.32
C THR A 86 -15.01 7.06 -1.82
N SER A 87 -14.78 5.98 -1.07
CA SER A 87 -14.50 6.02 0.36
C SER A 87 -13.83 4.72 0.84
N LEU A 88 -13.19 4.79 2.00
CA LEU A 88 -12.58 3.67 2.72
C LEU A 88 -13.05 3.65 4.19
N PRO A 89 -12.93 2.51 4.89
CA PRO A 89 -13.26 2.42 6.32
C PRO A 89 -12.59 3.51 7.16
N ASP A 90 -13.32 4.01 8.16
CA ASP A 90 -12.88 5.06 9.09
C ASP A 90 -12.35 6.36 8.44
N GLY A 91 -12.64 6.57 7.15
CA GLY A 91 -12.16 7.73 6.40
C GLY A 91 -10.68 7.66 6.04
N ALA A 92 -10.09 6.47 5.96
CA ALA A 92 -8.73 6.27 5.48
C ALA A 92 -8.50 6.84 4.07
N VAL A 93 -7.27 7.29 3.80
CA VAL A 93 -6.88 7.83 2.49
C VAL A 93 -6.40 6.72 1.55
N VAL A 94 -5.66 5.74 2.09
CA VAL A 94 -5.12 4.60 1.35
C VAL A 94 -5.31 3.33 2.16
N GLU A 95 -5.76 2.28 1.50
CA GLU A 95 -5.80 0.91 2.01
C GLU A 95 -4.95 0.01 1.10
N VAL A 96 -4.21 -0.93 1.69
CA VAL A 96 -3.33 -1.85 0.97
C VAL A 96 -3.62 -3.29 1.40
N SER A 97 -3.66 -4.20 0.42
CA SER A 97 -3.73 -5.64 0.61
C SER A 97 -2.56 -6.31 -0.09
N LEU A 98 -1.97 -7.32 0.55
CA LEU A 98 -0.80 -8.05 0.07
C LEU A 98 -1.07 -9.55 0.00
N VAL A 99 -0.56 -10.19 -1.04
CA VAL A 99 -0.40 -11.65 -1.09
C VAL A 99 1.09 -11.96 -1.00
N ILE A 100 1.46 -12.78 -0.02
CA ILE A 100 2.85 -13.10 0.30
C ILE A 100 3.09 -14.59 0.11
N LEU A 101 4.20 -14.92 -0.57
CA LEU A 101 4.74 -16.27 -0.61
C LEU A 101 5.71 -16.43 0.57
N LEU A 102 5.49 -17.47 1.36
CA LEU A 102 6.37 -17.85 2.46
C LEU A 102 7.26 -19.00 2.04
N GLN A 103 8.45 -19.03 2.63
CA GLN A 103 9.32 -20.19 2.58
C GLN A 103 8.60 -21.41 3.18
N PRO A 104 8.83 -22.62 2.64
CA PRO A 104 8.24 -23.86 3.12
C PRO A 104 8.54 -24.16 4.60
#